data_AF-A0A920S7F2-F1
#
_entry.id   AF-A0A920S7F2-F1
#
_cell.length_a   1.000
_cell.length_b   1.000
_cell.length_c   1.000
_cell.angle_alpha   90.00
_cell.angle_beta   90.00
_cell.angle_gamma   90.00
#
_symmetry.space_group_name_H-M   'P 1'
#
loop_
_entity.id
_entity.type
_entity.pdbx_description
1 polymer ?
#
loop_
_entity_poly.entity_id
_entity_poly.type
_entity_poly.pdbx_seq_one_letter_code
_entity_poly.pdbx_strand_id
1 'polypeptide(L)'
;MRKAKLAREALREIPIKDLVEMMKKAAIYTSTPPCRWAMVSSHRMTSRGSSRLHRAAGTHVQVQQGKKNHFVLNNMDQILDALTRGLDIDILQRALAWRSAEFR
;
A
#
# COMPACT_ATOMS: atom_id res chain seq x y z
N MET A 1 -10.11 -5.38 -12.84
CA MET A 1 -9.86 -6.30 -11.70
C MET A 1 -9.77 -7.78 -12.11
N ARG A 2 -9.18 -8.14 -13.27
CA ARG A 2 -9.13 -9.55 -13.73
C ARG A 2 -8.07 -10.41 -13.02
N LYS A 3 -6.95 -9.81 -12.57
CA LYS A 3 -5.86 -10.50 -11.87
C LYS A 3 -5.96 -10.46 -10.35
N ALA A 4 -6.98 -9.82 -9.80
CA ALA A 4 -7.10 -9.61 -8.36
C ALA A 4 -7.26 -10.92 -7.59
N LYS A 5 -7.91 -11.93 -8.18
CA LYS A 5 -8.07 -13.26 -7.57
C LYS A 5 -6.74 -13.98 -7.44
N LEU A 6 -5.98 -14.05 -8.54
CA LEU A 6 -4.65 -14.65 -8.59
C LEU A 6 -3.68 -13.95 -7.63
N ALA A 7 -3.72 -12.62 -7.56
CA ALA A 7 -2.90 -11.86 -6.62
C ALA A 7 -3.24 -12.19 -5.15
N ARG A 8 -4.52 -12.36 -4.82
CA ARG A 8 -4.94 -12.77 -3.47
C ARG A 8 -4.48 -14.19 -3.13
N GLU A 9 -4.51 -15.11 -4.09
CA GLU A 9 -4.01 -16.47 -3.91
C GLU A 9 -2.50 -16.47 -3.65
N ALA A 10 -1.72 -15.76 -4.46
CA ALA A 10 -0.27 -15.62 -4.27
C ALA A 10 0.09 -14.96 -2.92
N LEU A 11 -0.68 -13.95 -2.50
CA LEU A 11 -0.45 -13.30 -1.20
C LEU A 11 -0.75 -14.22 -0.02
N ARG A 12 -1.63 -15.22 -0.15
CA ARG A 12 -1.94 -16.16 0.93
C ARG A 12 -0.80 -17.15 1.21
N GLU A 13 0.08 -17.37 0.25
CA GLU A 13 1.23 -18.26 0.41
C GLU A 13 2.33 -17.62 1.28
N ILE A 14 2.31 -16.30 1.44
CA ILE A 14 3.28 -15.55 2.22
C ILE A 14 2.82 -15.53 3.69
N PRO A 15 3.70 -15.84 4.67
CA PRO A 15 3.37 -15.69 6.09
C PRO A 15 2.90 -14.27 6.43
N ILE A 16 1.90 -14.14 7.29
CA ILE A 16 1.32 -12.83 7.66
C ILE A 16 2.39 -11.89 8.27
N LYS A 17 3.32 -12.42 9.08
CA LYS A 17 4.42 -11.64 9.64
C LYS A 17 5.29 -11.01 8.54
N ASP A 18 5.67 -11.81 7.54
CA ASP A 18 6.48 -11.36 6.41
C ASP A 18 5.70 -10.35 5.55
N LEU A 19 4.40 -10.55 5.36
CA LEU A 19 3.53 -9.57 4.67
C LEU A 19 3.51 -8.22 5.40
N VAL A 20 3.42 -8.21 6.72
CA VAL A 20 3.46 -6.97 7.51
C VAL A 20 4.80 -6.26 7.36
N GLU A 21 5.91 -7.00 7.37
CA GLU A 21 7.23 -6.42 7.10
C GLU A 21 7.37 -5.86 5.68
N MET A 22 6.83 -6.56 4.68
CA MET A 22 6.80 -6.08 3.29
C MET A 22 5.97 -4.81 3.18
N MET A 23 4.86 -4.69 3.90
CA MET A 23 4.04 -3.48 3.96
C MET A 23 4.81 -2.31 4.58
N LYS A 24 5.59 -2.53 5.64
CA LYS A 24 6.47 -1.51 6.24
C LYS A 24 7.54 -1.06 5.25
N LYS A 25 8.16 -1.97 4.49
CA LYS A 25 9.11 -1.63 3.41
C LYS A 25 8.41 -0.84 2.29
N ALA A 26 7.18 -1.21 1.93
CA ALA A 26 6.37 -0.52 0.94
C ALA A 26 5.97 0.91 1.37
N ALA A 27 5.90 1.18 2.68
CA ALA A 27 5.63 2.50 3.23
C ALA A 27 6.63 3.54 2.70
N ILE A 28 7.91 3.18 2.58
CA ILE A 28 8.98 4.07 2.09
C ILE A 28 8.67 4.61 0.68
N TYR A 29 8.05 3.78 -0.16
CA TYR A 29 7.70 4.15 -1.52
C TYR A 29 6.39 4.97 -1.61
N THR A 30 5.62 5.11 -0.53
CA THR A 30 4.40 5.94 -0.50
C THR A 30 4.64 7.38 -0.08
N SER A 31 5.68 7.65 0.74
CA SER A 31 6.10 9.02 1.05
C SER A 31 7.00 9.63 -0.03
N THR A 32 7.69 8.76 -0.78
CA THR A 32 8.58 9.17 -1.87
C THR A 32 7.77 9.25 -3.16
N PRO A 33 7.58 10.42 -3.80
CA PRO A 33 6.91 10.46 -5.10
C PRO A 33 7.70 9.59 -6.09
N PRO A 34 7.08 8.58 -6.72
CA PRO A 34 7.75 7.82 -7.75
C PRO A 34 8.09 8.80 -8.86
N CYS A 35 9.37 8.86 -9.21
CA CYS A 35 9.93 9.70 -10.27
C CYS A 35 10.25 11.16 -9.91
N ARG A 36 11.42 11.37 -9.31
CA ARG A 36 12.31 12.50 -9.70
C ARG A 36 12.77 12.37 -11.17
N TRP A 37 12.54 11.23 -11.83
CA TRP A 37 12.86 11.01 -13.25
C TRP A 37 11.84 11.63 -14.24
N ALA A 38 10.61 11.94 -13.81
CA ALA A 38 9.59 12.54 -14.67
C ALA A 38 9.58 14.08 -14.60
N MET A 39 10.45 14.68 -13.77
CA MET A 39 10.56 16.13 -13.65
C MET A 39 11.37 16.77 -14.79
N VAL A 40 12.06 15.96 -15.62
CA VAL A 40 12.80 16.44 -16.80
C VAL A 40 12.04 16.23 -18.13
N SER A 41 10.92 15.50 -18.16
CA SER A 41 10.15 15.31 -19.41
C SER A 41 8.80 16.05 -19.45
N SER A 42 8.27 16.51 -18.32
CA SER A 42 6.98 17.23 -18.29
C SER A 42 7.09 18.75 -18.55
N HIS A 43 8.28 19.34 -18.43
CA HIS A 43 8.46 20.77 -18.74
C HIS A 43 8.33 21.07 -20.25
N ARG A 44 8.56 20.07 -21.11
CA ARG A 44 8.50 20.23 -22.57
C ARG A 44 7.13 19.88 -23.18
N MET A 45 6.21 19.23 -22.45
CA MET A 45 4.95 18.71 -23.00
C MET A 45 3.67 19.44 -22.58
N THR A 46 3.73 20.60 -21.93
CA THR A 46 2.50 21.37 -21.63
C THR A 46 2.58 22.83 -22.08
N SER A 47 2.57 23.04 -23.39
CA SER A 47 2.41 24.36 -24.02
C SER A 47 0.97 24.80 -24.26
N ARG A 48 -0.08 24.03 -23.93
CA ARG A 48 -1.46 24.45 -24.22
C ARG A 48 -2.44 24.12 -23.08
N GLY A 49 -2.76 25.13 -22.27
CA GLY A 49 -4.14 25.33 -21.81
C GLY A 49 -4.65 24.73 -20.50
N SER A 50 -3.85 24.09 -19.64
CA SER A 50 -4.35 23.55 -18.35
C SER A 50 -3.65 24.17 -17.13
N SER A 51 -4.44 24.92 -16.37
CA SER A 51 -4.07 25.81 -15.27
C SER A 51 -3.03 25.25 -14.30
N ARG A 52 -2.00 26.06 -14.02
CA ARG A 52 -0.98 25.78 -12.97
C ARG A 52 -1.61 25.57 -11.59
N LEU A 53 -2.78 26.18 -11.33
CA LEU A 53 -3.53 26.03 -10.07
C LEU A 53 -4.07 24.62 -9.83
N HIS A 54 -4.65 23.96 -10.84
CA HIS A 54 -5.19 22.59 -10.69
C HIS A 54 -4.08 21.56 -10.41
N ARG A 55 -2.88 21.79 -10.96
CA ARG A 55 -1.71 20.94 -10.72
C ARG A 55 -1.15 21.10 -9.31
N ALA A 56 -1.09 22.33 -8.78
CA ALA A 56 -0.65 22.58 -7.41
C ALA A 56 -1.60 21.96 -6.36
N ALA A 57 -2.92 22.09 -6.54
CA ALA A 57 -3.90 21.46 -5.65
C ALA A 57 -3.82 19.92 -5.69
N GLY A 58 -3.67 19.34 -6.89
CA GLY A 58 -3.54 17.89 -7.07
C GLY A 58 -2.27 17.32 -6.44
N THR A 59 -1.13 18.01 -6.56
CA THR A 59 0.14 17.55 -5.97
C THR A 59 0.14 17.66 -4.45
N HIS A 60 -0.44 18.70 -3.86
CA HIS A 60 -0.56 18.81 -2.40
C HIS A 60 -1.45 17.70 -1.81
N VAL A 61 -2.58 17.38 -2.45
CA VAL A 61 -3.46 16.29 -2.01
C VAL A 61 -2.75 14.95 -2.13
N GLN A 62 -2.05 14.68 -3.23
CA GLN A 62 -1.31 13.42 -3.43
C GLN A 62 -0.18 13.24 -2.40
N VAL A 63 0.55 14.30 -2.08
CA VAL A 63 1.61 14.28 -1.04
C VAL A 63 1.01 14.04 0.34
N GLN A 64 -0.14 14.66 0.66
CA GLN A 64 -0.82 14.40 1.93
C GLN A 64 -1.36 12.98 2.03
N GLN A 65 -1.90 12.42 0.95
CA GLN A 65 -2.34 11.01 0.93
C GLN A 65 -1.16 10.04 1.03
N GLY A 66 -0.04 10.33 0.38
CA GLY A 66 1.20 9.56 0.52
C GLY A 66 1.69 9.52 1.97
N LYS A 67 1.65 10.64 2.69
CA LYS A 67 1.97 10.72 4.12
C LYS A 67 1.02 9.90 4.99
N LYS A 68 -0.29 9.95 4.72
CA LYS A 68 -1.28 9.13 5.45
C LYS A 68 -1.06 7.65 5.21
N ASN A 69 -0.86 7.24 3.97
CA ASN A 69 -0.59 5.85 3.62
C ASN A 69 0.72 5.37 4.23
N HIS A 70 1.78 6.18 4.20
CA HIS A 70 3.04 5.88 4.87
C HIS A 70 2.83 5.64 6.37
N PHE A 71 2.07 6.51 7.06
CA PHE A 71 1.78 6.35 8.48
C PHE A 71 1.03 5.05 8.78
N VAL A 72 -0.01 4.73 8.01
CA VAL A 72 -0.77 3.50 8.19
C VAL A 72 0.12 2.27 7.96
N LEU A 73 0.85 2.23 6.85
CA LEU A 73 1.71 1.10 6.48
C LEU A 73 2.82 0.85 7.51
N ASN A 74 3.38 1.92 8.10
CA ASN A 74 4.43 1.80 9.11
C ASN A 74 3.93 1.29 10.47
N ASN A 75 2.65 1.49 10.79
CA ASN A 75 2.01 1.07 12.05
C ASN A 75 1.05 -0.12 11.86
N MET A 76 1.19 -0.90 10.78
CA MET A 76 0.30 -2.03 10.49
C MET A 76 0.29 -3.10 11.58
N ASP A 77 1.40 -3.29 12.29
CA ASP A 77 1.51 -4.16 13.45
C ASP A 77 0.58 -3.71 14.59
N GLN A 78 0.63 -2.44 14.98
CA GLN A 78 -0.23 -1.87 16.02
C GLN A 78 -1.70 -1.89 15.62
N ILE A 79 -2.00 -1.66 14.33
CA ILE A 79 -3.37 -1.71 13.81
C ILE A 79 -3.92 -3.14 13.92
N LEU A 80 -3.13 -4.14 13.52
CA LEU A 80 -3.54 -5.54 13.62
C LEU A 80 -3.74 -5.94 15.08
N ASP A 81 -2.82 -5.55 15.96
CA ASP A 81 -2.91 -5.80 17.41
C ASP A 81 -4.18 -5.19 18.03
N ALA A 82 -4.49 -3.94 17.70
CA ALA A 82 -5.70 -3.25 18.17
C ALA A 82 -6.99 -3.90 17.64
N LEU A 83 -7.01 -4.32 16.37
CA LEU A 83 -8.17 -4.98 15.75
C LEU A 83 -8.39 -6.39 16.30
N THR A 84 -7.32 -7.08 16.69
CA THR A 84 -7.38 -8.45 17.19
C THR A 84 -7.41 -8.52 18.72
N ARG A 85 -7.27 -7.38 19.40
CA ARG A 85 -7.20 -7.26 20.88
C ARG A 85 -6.03 -8.04 21.47
N GLY A 86 -4.87 -7.99 20.83
CA GLY A 86 -3.68 -8.72 21.29
C GLY A 86 -3.65 -10.20 20.95
N LEU A 87 -4.49 -10.65 20.01
CA LEU A 87 -4.42 -12.05 19.55
C LEU A 87 -3.13 -12.27 18.75
N ASP A 88 -2.42 -13.34 19.08
CA ASP A 88 -1.22 -13.75 18.36
C ASP A 88 -1.50 -13.96 16.86
N ILE A 89 -0.68 -13.31 16.03
CA ILE A 89 -0.75 -13.37 14.57
C ILE A 89 -0.58 -14.80 14.06
N ASP A 90 0.15 -15.66 14.79
CA ASP A 90 0.31 -17.06 14.41
C ASP A 90 -1.02 -17.85 14.47
N ILE A 91 -1.95 -17.43 15.33
CA ILE A 91 -3.30 -17.99 15.40
C ILE A 91 -4.10 -17.61 14.15
N LEU A 92 -3.96 -16.35 13.68
CA LEU A 92 -4.60 -15.88 12.45
C LEU A 92 -4.07 -16.63 11.21
N GLN A 93 -2.76 -16.87 11.16
CA GLN A 93 -2.12 -17.66 10.09
C GLN A 93 -2.74 -19.06 10.00
N ARG A 94 -2.92 -19.72 11.14
CA ARG A 94 -3.56 -21.04 11.20
C ARG A 94 -5.01 -20.97 10.74
N ALA A 95 -5.82 -20.07 11.29
CA ALA A 95 -7.23 -19.95 10.91
C ALA A 95 -7.43 -19.70 9.40
N LEU A 96 -6.57 -18.88 8.78
CA LEU A 96 -6.58 -18.64 7.33
C LEU A 96 -6.20 -19.89 6.52
N ALA A 97 -5.24 -20.68 7.00
CA ALA A 97 -4.87 -21.95 6.36
C ALA A 97 -6.01 -22.97 6.44
N TRP A 98 -6.67 -23.10 7.60
CA TRP A 98 -7.82 -23.98 7.79
C TRP A 98 -8.96 -23.62 6.83
N ARG A 99 -9.32 -22.34 6.74
CA ARG A 99 -10.35 -21.87 5.79
C ARG A 99 -9.99 -22.12 4.33
N SER A 100 -8.69 -22.12 4.01
CA SER A 100 -8.22 -22.41 2.65
C SER A 100 -8.29 -23.91 2.32
N ALA A 101 -8.19 -24.79 3.33
CA ALA A 101 -8.32 -26.23 3.17
C ALA A 101 -9.79 -26.68 3.03
N GLU A 102 -10.72 -26.00 3.72
CA GLU A 102 -12.15 -26.36 3.72
C GLU A 102 -12.89 -25.95 2.43
N PHE A 103 -12.37 -24.94 1.71
CA PHE A 103 -12.95 -24.45 0.45
C PHE A 103 -12.21 -24.92 -0.81
N ARG A 104 -11.43 -26.00 -0.71
CA ARG A 104 -10.66 -26.58 -1.82
C ARG A 104 -11.29 -27.84 -2.37
#